data_AF-A0A9P3P0L8-F1
#
_entry.id   AF-A0A9P3P0L8-F1
#
_cell.length_a   1.000
_cell.length_b   1.000
_cell.length_c   1.000
_cell.angle_alpha   90.00
_cell.angle_beta   90.00
_cell.angle_gamma   90.00
#
_symmetry.space_group_name_H-M   'P 1'
#
loop_
_entity.id
_entity.type
_entity.pdbx_description
1 polymer ?
#
loop_
_entity_poly.entity_id
_entity_poly.type
_entity_poly.pdbx_seq_one_letter_code
_entity_poly.pdbx_strand_id
1 'polypeptide(L)'
;MKRVFGIQGTIDAIQHHGSTDQAVLINTLEFYGIPRHISEPQLPVLCEAMLQYCREHAGDSADGIALLPGVRTLLEELTGVQPNVVVGLVTGNLEDIAWLKMEGLDVDALFTAPHIGGFGSDHMDRGELVRIARQRAEERIPAE
;
A
#
# COMPACT_ATOMS: atom_id res chain seq x y z
N MET A 1 8.42 6.69 -12.65
CA MET A 1 8.53 6.60 -14.14
C MET A 1 9.54 7.60 -14.71
N LYS A 2 9.31 8.94 -14.61
CA LYS A 2 10.23 9.96 -15.14
C LYS A 2 11.69 9.78 -14.71
N ARG A 3 11.94 9.53 -13.42
CA ARG A 3 13.29 9.34 -12.87
C ARG A 3 14.01 8.09 -13.38
N VAL A 4 13.28 7.03 -13.72
CA VAL A 4 13.86 5.71 -14.07
C VAL A 4 13.92 5.51 -15.58
N PHE A 5 12.87 5.90 -16.32
CA PHE A 5 12.73 5.68 -17.76
C PHE A 5 12.62 6.97 -18.58
N GLY A 6 12.71 8.15 -17.96
CA GLY A 6 12.52 9.43 -18.67
C GLY A 6 11.08 9.71 -19.11
N ILE A 7 10.14 8.81 -18.81
CA ILE A 7 8.73 8.93 -19.22
C ILE A 7 7.99 9.93 -18.32
N GLN A 8 7.49 10.99 -18.93
CA GLN A 8 6.55 11.93 -18.31
C GLN A 8 5.12 11.52 -18.69
N GLY A 9 4.36 11.04 -17.71
CA GLY A 9 3.02 10.50 -17.90
C GLY A 9 2.26 10.38 -16.58
N THR A 10 1.02 9.91 -16.64
CA THR A 10 0.14 9.70 -15.47
C THR A 10 -0.33 8.25 -15.42
N ILE A 11 -0.59 7.75 -14.20
CA ILE A 11 -1.21 6.44 -14.00
C ILE A 11 -2.67 6.41 -14.46
N ASP A 12 -3.34 7.56 -14.58
CA ASP A 12 -4.73 7.66 -15.06
C ASP A 12 -4.89 7.29 -16.55
N ALA A 13 -3.77 7.05 -17.24
CA ALA A 13 -3.77 6.49 -18.58
C ALA A 13 -4.29 5.04 -18.63
N ILE A 14 -4.34 4.35 -17.48
CA ILE A 14 -4.82 2.97 -17.35
C ILE A 14 -5.93 2.87 -16.28
N GLN A 15 -6.73 1.80 -16.35
CA GLN A 15 -7.60 1.41 -15.23
C GLN A 15 -6.75 0.82 -14.10
N HIS A 16 -6.59 1.55 -13.01
CA HIS A 16 -5.71 1.17 -11.89
C HIS A 16 -6.45 0.78 -10.61
N HIS A 17 -7.72 1.14 -10.46
CA HIS A 17 -8.51 0.85 -9.27
C HIS A 17 -8.54 -0.66 -8.98
N GLY A 18 -8.21 -1.03 -7.74
CA GLY A 18 -8.12 -2.42 -7.30
C GLY A 18 -6.84 -3.15 -7.71
N SER A 19 -5.87 -2.45 -8.31
CA SER A 19 -4.53 -3.01 -8.60
C SER A 19 -3.55 -2.75 -7.45
N THR A 20 -2.38 -3.41 -7.51
CA THR A 20 -1.24 -3.11 -6.64
C THR A 20 -0.35 -2.04 -7.28
N ASP A 21 0.40 -1.30 -6.48
CA ASP A 21 1.33 -0.28 -6.96
C ASP A 21 2.33 -0.85 -7.96
N GLN A 22 2.85 -2.06 -7.73
CA GLN A 22 3.72 -2.76 -8.68
C GLN A 22 3.02 -3.01 -10.02
N ALA A 23 1.77 -3.49 -9.99
CA ALA A 23 0.99 -3.71 -11.20
C ALA A 23 0.72 -2.40 -11.94
N VAL A 24 0.37 -1.33 -11.22
CA VAL A 24 0.14 0.00 -11.79
C VAL A 24 1.40 0.53 -12.45
N LEU A 25 2.56 0.43 -11.80
CA LEU A 25 3.84 0.86 -12.36
C LEU A 25 4.15 0.15 -13.69
N ILE A 26 4.02 -1.17 -13.73
CA ILE A 26 4.31 -1.97 -14.92
C ILE A 26 3.31 -1.72 -16.04
N ASN A 27 2.01 -1.75 -15.74
CA ASN A 27 0.95 -1.54 -16.72
C ASN A 27 1.02 -0.12 -17.31
N THR A 28 1.37 0.88 -16.50
CA THR A 28 1.49 2.26 -16.97
C THR A 28 2.71 2.41 -17.89
N LEU A 29 3.85 1.81 -17.53
CA LEU A 29 5.04 1.81 -18.37
C LEU A 29 4.81 1.08 -19.71
N GLU A 30 4.09 -0.04 -19.68
CA GLU A 30 3.68 -0.77 -20.88
C GLU A 30 2.78 0.07 -21.79
N PHE A 31 1.82 0.80 -21.22
CA PHE A 31 0.99 1.75 -21.96
C PHE A 31 1.84 2.83 -22.67
N TYR A 32 2.90 3.31 -22.02
CA TYR A 32 3.83 4.28 -22.60
C TYR A 32 4.94 3.64 -23.47
N GLY A 33 4.81 2.37 -23.83
CA GLY A 33 5.68 1.70 -24.80
C GLY A 33 6.95 1.09 -24.21
N ILE A 34 7.09 1.00 -22.88
CA ILE A 34 8.18 0.27 -22.23
C ILE A 34 7.74 -1.18 -21.99
N PRO A 35 8.34 -2.18 -22.67
CA PRO A 35 7.92 -3.56 -22.53
C PRO A 35 8.12 -4.12 -21.11
N ARG A 36 7.25 -5.02 -20.65
CA ARG A 36 7.31 -5.63 -19.30
C ARG A 36 8.66 -6.24 -18.96
N HIS A 37 9.26 -6.99 -19.89
CA HIS A 37 10.56 -7.63 -19.68
C HIS A 37 11.71 -6.62 -19.44
N ILE A 38 11.50 -5.34 -19.77
CA ILE A 38 12.42 -4.23 -19.46
C ILE A 38 12.04 -3.57 -18.13
N SER A 39 10.75 -3.36 -17.86
CA SER A 39 10.29 -2.65 -16.65
C SER A 39 10.27 -3.51 -15.38
N GLU A 40 9.94 -4.80 -15.47
CA GLU A 40 9.84 -5.70 -14.32
C GLU A 40 11.17 -5.85 -13.56
N PRO A 41 12.33 -6.04 -14.21
CA PRO A 41 13.62 -6.05 -13.51
C PRO A 41 13.94 -4.73 -12.79
N GLN A 42 13.29 -3.63 -13.16
CA GLN A 42 13.47 -2.31 -12.55
C GLN A 42 12.45 -2.03 -11.44
N LEU A 43 11.56 -2.97 -11.10
CA LEU A 43 10.58 -2.80 -10.02
C LEU A 43 11.20 -2.32 -8.70
N PRO A 44 12.32 -2.88 -8.20
CA PRO A 44 12.92 -2.39 -6.96
C PRO A 44 13.28 -0.91 -7.03
N VAL A 45 13.85 -0.46 -8.15
CA VAL A 45 14.26 0.94 -8.36
C VAL A 45 13.04 1.85 -8.55
N LEU A 46 12.00 1.38 -9.25
CA LEU A 46 10.74 2.10 -9.43
C LEU A 46 10.01 2.31 -8.10
N CYS A 47 9.89 1.25 -7.29
CA CYS A 47 9.28 1.29 -5.98
C CYS A 47 10.05 2.24 -5.04
N GLU A 48 11.38 2.13 -4.99
CA GLU A 48 12.21 3.04 -4.19
C GLU A 48 12.05 4.50 -4.64
N ALA A 49 12.04 4.76 -5.95
CA ALA A 49 11.83 6.11 -6.46
C ALA A 49 10.43 6.66 -6.11
N MET A 50 9.40 5.81 -6.08
CA MET A 50 8.05 6.18 -5.67
C MET A 50 7.98 6.45 -4.17
N LEU A 51 8.62 5.60 -3.35
CA LEU A 51 8.72 5.76 -1.91
C LEU A 51 9.44 7.05 -1.53
N GLN A 52 10.59 7.32 -2.16
CA GLN A 52 11.33 8.55 -1.94
C GLN A 52 10.46 9.77 -2.27
N TYR A 53 9.74 9.74 -3.39
CA TYR A 53 8.83 10.82 -3.76
C TYR A 53 7.72 11.02 -2.71
N CYS A 54 7.08 9.95 -2.24
CA CYS A 54 6.05 10.04 -1.19
C CYS A 54 6.61 10.58 0.13
N ARG A 55 7.81 10.16 0.56
CA ARG A 55 8.44 10.67 1.80
C ARG A 55 8.78 12.16 1.69
N GLU A 56 9.31 12.61 0.56
CA GLU A 56 9.65 14.01 0.31
C GLU A 56 8.41 14.92 0.30
N HIS A 57 7.24 14.37 -0.03
CA HIS A 57 5.97 15.10 -0.13
C HIS A 57 4.95 14.63 0.93
N ALA A 58 5.44 14.00 2.02
CA ALA A 58 4.57 13.46 3.07
C ALA A 58 3.71 14.55 3.73
N GLY A 59 4.25 15.77 3.89
CA GLY A 59 3.52 16.92 4.42
C GLY A 59 2.35 17.37 3.55
N ASP A 60 2.44 17.14 2.24
CA ASP A 60 1.38 17.43 1.27
C ASP A 60 0.44 16.22 1.09
N SER A 61 0.80 15.05 1.62
CA SER A 61 0.05 13.80 1.40
C SER A 61 -1.28 13.76 2.16
N ALA A 62 -1.44 14.60 3.19
CA ALA A 62 -2.73 14.81 3.85
C ALA A 62 -3.69 15.65 2.99
N ASP A 63 -3.18 16.46 2.05
CA ASP A 63 -4.00 17.29 1.18
C ASP A 63 -4.71 16.42 0.13
N GLY A 64 -5.95 16.04 0.45
CA GLY A 64 -6.83 15.28 -0.43
C GLY A 64 -7.11 13.84 0.00
N ILE A 65 -6.57 13.40 1.14
CA ILE A 65 -6.95 12.11 1.75
C ILE A 65 -7.77 12.39 3.00
N ALA A 66 -8.93 11.76 3.11
CA ALA A 66 -9.79 11.86 4.27
C ALA A 66 -10.28 10.48 4.69
N LEU A 67 -10.41 10.27 6.01
CA LEU A 67 -11.11 9.11 6.53
C LEU A 67 -12.58 9.16 6.10
N LEU A 68 -13.09 8.02 5.63
CA LEU A 68 -14.51 7.90 5.37
C LEU A 68 -15.30 7.95 6.69
N PRO A 69 -16.54 8.45 6.66
CA PRO A 69 -17.40 8.48 7.85
C PRO A 69 -17.49 7.10 8.51
N GLY A 70 -17.26 7.05 9.82
CA GLY A 70 -17.36 5.83 10.64
C GLY A 70 -16.10 4.96 10.70
N VAL A 71 -15.08 5.19 9.87
CA VAL A 71 -13.84 4.38 9.89
C VAL A 71 -13.12 4.47 11.23
N ARG A 72 -12.91 5.69 11.74
CA ARG A 72 -12.25 5.90 13.04
C ARG A 72 -12.99 5.20 14.17
N THR A 73 -14.29 5.44 14.28
CA THR A 73 -15.15 4.83 15.31
C THR A 73 -15.08 3.31 15.26
N LEU A 74 -15.17 2.72 14.06
CA LEU A 74 -15.05 1.27 13.91
C LEU A 74 -13.69 0.74 14.35
N LEU A 75 -12.60 1.39 13.96
CA LEU A 75 -11.24 0.98 14.37
C LEU A 75 -11.05 1.09 15.89
N GLU A 76 -11.54 2.17 16.50
CA GLU A 76 -11.50 2.37 17.96
C GLU A 76 -12.32 1.29 18.70
N GLU A 77 -13.50 0.91 18.18
CA GLU A 77 -14.33 -0.15 18.76
C GLU A 77 -13.67 -1.53 18.66
N LEU A 78 -13.09 -1.86 17.50
CA LEU A 78 -12.41 -3.14 17.28
C LEU A 78 -11.18 -3.28 18.19
N THR A 79 -10.38 -2.22 18.31
CA THR A 79 -9.12 -2.24 19.08
C THR A 79 -9.34 -2.05 20.58
N GLY A 80 -10.35 -1.27 20.99
CA GLY A 80 -10.57 -0.90 22.39
C GLY A 80 -11.53 -1.80 23.18
N VAL A 81 -12.47 -2.48 22.50
CA VAL A 81 -13.55 -3.22 23.19
C VAL A 81 -13.42 -4.73 23.06
N GLN A 82 -12.72 -5.23 22.03
CA GLN A 82 -12.65 -6.66 21.74
C GLN A 82 -11.23 -7.20 21.98
N PRO A 83 -10.96 -7.83 23.15
CA PRO A 83 -9.60 -8.28 23.50
C PRO A 83 -9.04 -9.33 22.53
N ASN A 84 -9.89 -9.96 21.72
CA ASN A 84 -9.52 -11.07 20.83
C ASN A 84 -9.63 -10.70 19.35
N VAL A 85 -9.66 -9.40 19.02
CA VAL A 85 -9.68 -8.92 17.64
C VAL A 85 -8.33 -8.35 17.26
N VAL A 86 -7.86 -8.77 16.09
CA VAL A 86 -6.66 -8.26 15.44
C VAL A 86 -7.08 -7.42 14.25
N VAL A 87 -6.62 -6.18 14.21
CA VAL A 87 -6.84 -5.23 13.13
C VAL A 87 -5.56 -5.11 12.31
N GLY A 88 -5.55 -5.74 11.14
CA GLY A 88 -4.47 -5.65 10.15
C GLY A 88 -4.87 -4.85 8.92
N LEU A 89 -3.88 -4.49 8.09
CA LEU A 89 -4.08 -3.70 6.88
C LEU A 89 -3.82 -4.55 5.62
N VAL A 90 -4.78 -4.61 4.70
CA VAL A 90 -4.58 -5.24 3.38
C VAL A 90 -4.83 -4.23 2.28
N THR A 91 -3.80 -3.94 1.48
CA THR A 91 -3.84 -2.86 0.50
C THR A 91 -2.92 -3.13 -0.67
N GLY A 92 -3.32 -2.65 -1.86
CA GLY A 92 -2.43 -2.67 -3.04
C GLY A 92 -1.29 -1.65 -2.97
N ASN A 93 -1.25 -0.80 -1.95
CA ASN A 93 -0.18 0.20 -1.79
C ASN A 93 1.10 -0.48 -1.29
N LEU A 94 2.28 0.05 -1.64
CA LEU A 94 3.53 -0.33 -0.98
C LEU A 94 3.39 -0.10 0.54
N GLU A 95 3.93 -1.02 1.34
CA GLU A 95 3.76 -1.03 2.81
C GLU A 95 4.07 0.33 3.45
N ASP A 96 5.24 0.89 3.19
CA ASP A 96 5.65 2.20 3.71
C ASP A 96 4.71 3.34 3.27
N ILE A 97 4.18 3.31 2.06
CA ILE A 97 3.21 4.32 1.59
C ILE A 97 1.88 4.15 2.29
N ALA A 98 1.46 2.90 2.53
CA ALA A 98 0.26 2.60 3.27
C ALA A 98 0.35 3.14 4.70
N TRP A 99 1.45 2.89 5.40
CA TRP A 99 1.65 3.38 6.76
C TRP A 99 1.80 4.90 6.82
N LEU A 100 2.54 5.51 5.89
CA LEU A 100 2.62 6.96 5.78
C LEU A 100 1.24 7.62 5.65
N LYS A 101 0.31 6.98 4.92
CA LYS A 101 -1.08 7.45 4.82
C LYS A 101 -1.86 7.26 6.13
N MET A 102 -1.66 6.15 6.84
CA MET A 102 -2.34 5.92 8.13
C MET A 102 -1.85 6.91 9.20
N GLU A 103 -0.55 7.20 9.23
CA GLU A 103 0.07 8.22 10.09
C GLU A 103 -0.47 9.62 9.74
N GLY A 104 -0.52 9.98 8.46
CA GLY A 104 -1.07 11.26 8.01
C GLY A 104 -2.57 11.44 8.33
N LEU A 105 -3.29 10.35 8.60
CA LEU A 105 -4.70 10.35 9.03
C LEU A 105 -4.87 10.14 10.54
N ASP A 106 -3.78 9.99 11.29
CA ASP A 106 -3.76 9.77 12.75
C ASP A 106 -4.59 8.54 13.16
N VAL A 107 -4.42 7.43 12.43
CA VAL A 107 -5.11 6.13 12.68
C VAL A 107 -4.17 4.92 12.70
N ASP A 108 -2.87 5.11 12.47
CA ASP A 108 -1.87 4.02 12.49
C ASP A 108 -1.85 3.30 13.84
N ALA A 109 -2.01 4.04 14.94
CA ALA A 109 -2.08 3.50 16.30
C ALA A 109 -3.33 2.66 16.58
N LEU A 110 -4.35 2.72 15.71
CA LEU A 110 -5.58 1.91 15.83
C LEU A 110 -5.44 0.53 15.18
N PHE A 111 -4.34 0.25 14.47
CA PHE A 111 -4.01 -1.09 13.98
C PHE A 111 -3.24 -1.87 15.04
N THR A 112 -3.48 -3.18 15.12
CA THR A 112 -2.88 -4.02 16.17
C THR A 112 -1.36 -4.07 16.02
N ALA A 113 -0.65 -3.91 17.15
CA ALA A 113 0.80 -4.07 17.24
C ALA A 113 1.16 -5.54 17.62
N PRO A 114 2.19 -6.15 17.00
CA PRO A 114 2.94 -5.63 15.86
C PRO A 114 2.06 -5.52 14.62
N HIS A 115 2.28 -4.48 13.80
CA HIS A 115 1.51 -4.29 12.58
C HIS A 115 1.58 -5.53 11.69
N ILE A 116 0.41 -5.98 11.24
CA ILE A 116 0.25 -7.12 10.33
C ILE A 116 -0.58 -6.73 9.12
N GLY A 117 -0.32 -7.37 7.99
CA GLY A 117 -0.98 -7.01 6.75
C GLY A 117 -0.42 -7.68 5.51
N GLY A 118 -1.03 -7.34 4.38
CA GLY A 118 -0.60 -7.73 3.05
C GLY A 118 -0.59 -6.51 2.15
N PHE A 119 0.54 -6.23 1.53
CA PHE A 119 0.84 -4.95 0.90
C PHE A 119 1.25 -5.14 -0.56
N GLY A 120 1.06 -4.12 -1.39
CA GLY A 120 1.51 -4.14 -2.79
C GLY A 120 3.03 -4.27 -2.96
N SER A 121 3.81 -4.11 -1.89
CA SER A 121 5.23 -4.47 -1.86
C SER A 121 5.47 -5.98 -1.87
N ASP A 122 4.53 -6.77 -1.38
CA ASP A 122 4.68 -8.22 -1.22
C ASP A 122 4.48 -8.98 -2.53
N HIS A 123 3.50 -8.56 -3.34
CA HIS A 123 3.17 -9.24 -4.58
C HIS A 123 2.39 -8.34 -5.55
N MET A 124 2.57 -8.58 -6.86
CA MET A 124 1.87 -7.83 -7.90
C MET A 124 0.39 -8.23 -8.03
N ASP A 125 0.09 -9.51 -7.87
CA ASP A 125 -1.29 -10.03 -7.78
C ASP A 125 -1.91 -9.73 -6.42
N ARG A 126 -3.04 -9.02 -6.44
CA ARG A 126 -3.81 -8.63 -5.25
C ARG A 126 -4.39 -9.82 -4.50
N GLY A 127 -4.70 -10.93 -5.19
CA GLY A 127 -5.21 -12.15 -4.56
C GLY A 127 -4.24 -12.74 -3.54
N GLU A 128 -2.94 -12.54 -3.76
CA GLU A 128 -1.89 -13.04 -2.87
C GLU A 128 -1.84 -12.28 -1.54
N LEU A 129 -2.22 -11.00 -1.53
CA LEU A 129 -2.05 -10.13 -0.35
C LEU A 129 -2.86 -10.60 0.85
N VAL A 130 -4.08 -11.09 0.62
CA VAL A 130 -4.92 -11.63 1.69
C VAL A 130 -4.30 -12.89 2.30
N ARG A 131 -3.69 -13.74 1.46
CA ARG A 131 -3.03 -14.96 1.93
C ARG A 131 -1.79 -14.63 2.76
N ILE A 132 -0.99 -13.66 2.31
CA ILE A 132 0.20 -13.18 3.03
C ILE A 132 -0.20 -12.54 4.36
N ALA A 133 -1.25 -11.70 4.36
CA ALA A 133 -1.78 -11.09 5.57
C ALA A 133 -2.23 -12.15 6.58
N ARG A 134 -2.96 -13.17 6.12
CA ARG A 134 -3.38 -14.30 6.95
C ARG A 134 -2.19 -15.07 7.52
N GLN A 135 -1.21 -15.43 6.68
CA GLN A 135 -0.01 -16.13 7.13
C GLN A 135 0.73 -15.33 8.23
N ARG A 136 0.92 -14.03 8.00
CA ARG A 136 1.57 -13.14 8.99
C ARG A 136 0.77 -13.05 10.29
N ALA A 137 -0.56 -13.02 10.21
CA ALA A 137 -1.40 -13.06 11.39
C ALA A 137 -1.19 -14.34 12.20
N GLU A 138 -1.21 -15.50 11.53
CA GLU A 138 -0.99 -16.82 12.16
C GLU A 138 0.41 -16.95 12.79
N GLU A 139 1.44 -16.35 12.18
CA GLU A 139 2.82 -16.42 12.65
C GLU A 139 3.14 -15.43 13.78
N ARG A 140 2.58 -14.22 13.73
CA ARG A 140 2.98 -13.09 14.58
C ARG A 140 2.00 -12.78 15.70
N ILE A 141 0.76 -13.25 15.59
CA ILE A 141 -0.24 -13.15 16.65
C ILE A 141 -0.47 -14.55 17.20
N PRO A 142 0.10 -14.89 18.37
CA PRO A 142 -0.15 -16.18 19.00
C PRO A 142 -1.65 -16.38 19.23
N ALA A 143 -2.15 -17.57 18.97
CA ALA A 143 -3.46 -17.96 19.48
C ALA A 143 -3.39 -18.05 21.01
N GLU A 144 -4.33 -17.40 21.70
CA GLU A 144 -4.56 -17.60 23.14
C GLU A 144 -5.04 -19.03 23.44
#